data_AF-A0A662EWP1-F1
#
_entry.id   AF-A0A662EWP1-F1
#
_cell.length_a   1.000
_cell.length_b   1.000
_cell.length_c   1.000
_cell.angle_alpha   90.00
_cell.angle_beta   90.00
_cell.angle_gamma   90.00
#
_symmetry.space_group_name_H-M   'P 1'
#
loop_
_entity.id
_entity.type
_entity.pdbx_description
1 polymer ?
#
loop_
_entity_poly.entity_id
_entity_poly.type
_entity_poly.pdbx_seq_one_letter_code
_entity_poly.pdbx_strand_id
1 'polypeptide(L)'
;MDLRTALGTLTKDNLMGTARSYGIRYSGMRKGELQAAIGDYIMAHVEEIAAGLSSEEREAVSHVIAAGGSSPLSPLVERHGDFSAEFEWRYKEPRTCLGRIQSRGILFVGTAEEGQIAFVPSDLRPRLQKALEKG
;
A
#
# COMPACT_ATOMS: atom_id res chain seq x y z
N MET A 1 -1.03 -5.23 12.04
CA MET A 1 -0.87 -6.16 10.91
C MET A 1 0.45 -5.84 10.23
N ASP A 2 1.27 -6.84 9.94
CA ASP A 2 2.53 -6.69 9.20
C ASP A 2 2.32 -6.65 7.68
N LEU A 3 3.36 -6.33 6.92
CA LEU A 3 3.28 -6.14 5.47
C LEU A 3 2.90 -7.43 4.75
N ARG A 4 3.48 -8.57 5.14
CA ARG A 4 3.22 -9.86 4.49
C ARG A 4 1.77 -10.27 4.66
N THR A 5 1.21 -10.08 5.85
CA THR A 5 -0.21 -10.32 6.15
C THR A 5 -1.10 -9.35 5.39
N ALA A 6 -0.70 -8.09 5.27
CA ALA A 6 -1.44 -7.09 4.48
C ALA A 6 -1.46 -7.43 2.98
N LEU A 7 -0.33 -7.85 2.39
CA LEU A 7 -0.26 -8.40 1.03
C LEU A 7 -1.09 -9.69 0.89
N GLY A 8 -1.31 -10.39 2.01
CA GLY A 8 -2.29 -11.47 2.22
C GLY A 8 -3.67 -11.18 1.63
N THR A 9 -4.15 -9.96 1.85
CA THR A 9 -5.52 -9.54 1.57
C THR A 9 -5.76 -9.23 0.10
N LEU A 10 -4.70 -8.92 -0.66
CA LEU A 10 -4.78 -8.64 -2.09
C LEU A 10 -5.08 -9.90 -2.89
N THR A 11 -5.74 -9.75 -4.05
CA THR A 11 -5.90 -10.85 -5.00
C THR A 11 -4.54 -11.22 -5.61
N LYS A 12 -4.43 -12.44 -6.19
CA LYS A 12 -3.21 -12.83 -6.90
C LYS A 12 -2.92 -11.88 -8.07
N ASP A 13 -3.95 -11.40 -8.77
CA ASP A 13 -3.79 -10.48 -9.90
C ASP A 13 -3.25 -9.11 -9.46
N ASN A 14 -3.76 -8.57 -8.35
CA ASN A 14 -3.23 -7.33 -7.75
C ASN A 14 -1.76 -7.49 -7.36
N LEU A 15 -1.38 -8.62 -6.74
CA LEU A 15 0.01 -8.92 -6.42
C LEU A 15 0.88 -9.02 -7.68
N MET A 16 0.38 -9.60 -8.77
CA MET A 16 1.09 -9.62 -10.05
C MET A 16 1.28 -8.21 -10.63
N GLY A 17 0.30 -7.31 -10.45
CA GLY A 17 0.41 -5.90 -10.79
C GLY A 17 1.51 -5.19 -9.99
N THR A 18 1.52 -5.37 -8.66
CA THR A 18 2.58 -4.83 -7.79
C THR A 18 3.96 -5.41 -8.12
N ALA A 19 4.06 -6.72 -8.37
CA ALA A 19 5.33 -7.33 -8.78
C ALA A 19 5.81 -6.76 -10.12
N ARG A 20 4.89 -6.55 -11.07
CA ARG A 20 5.20 -5.95 -12.37
C ARG A 20 5.74 -4.53 -12.23
N SER A 21 5.13 -3.68 -11.39
CA SER A 21 5.57 -2.28 -11.21
C SER A 21 6.96 -2.18 -10.60
N TYR A 22 7.36 -3.16 -9.78
CA TYR A 22 8.72 -3.27 -9.24
C TYR A 22 9.71 -4.05 -10.11
N GLY A 23 9.30 -4.53 -11.30
CA GLY A 23 10.17 -5.33 -12.16
C GLY A 23 10.48 -6.73 -11.61
N ILE A 24 9.74 -7.21 -10.61
CA ILE A 24 9.89 -8.54 -10.03
C ILE A 24 9.33 -9.58 -11.00
N ARG A 25 10.15 -10.58 -11.38
CA ARG A 25 9.68 -11.70 -12.20
C ARG A 25 8.76 -12.60 -11.37
N TYR A 26 7.52 -12.79 -11.85
CA TYR A 26 6.49 -13.56 -11.14
C TYR A 26 5.96 -14.78 -11.89
N SER A 27 6.54 -15.12 -13.05
CA SER A 27 6.09 -16.29 -13.85
C SER A 27 6.23 -17.57 -13.03
N GLY A 28 5.17 -18.37 -12.97
CA GLY A 28 5.13 -19.63 -12.22
C GLY A 28 4.92 -19.51 -10.70
N MET A 29 4.97 -18.31 -10.13
CA MET A 29 4.83 -18.14 -8.68
C MET A 29 3.39 -18.36 -8.18
N ARG A 30 3.28 -19.01 -7.03
CA ARG A 30 2.06 -19.10 -6.20
C ARG A 30 1.83 -17.77 -5.47
N LYS A 31 0.62 -17.57 -4.94
CA LYS A 31 0.25 -16.34 -4.23
C LYS A 31 1.18 -16.04 -3.05
N GLY A 32 1.52 -17.07 -2.24
CA GLY A 32 2.42 -16.91 -1.11
C GLY A 32 3.85 -16.54 -1.50
N GLU A 33 4.36 -17.10 -2.61
CA GLU A 33 5.69 -16.76 -3.13
C GLU A 33 5.73 -15.32 -3.64
N LEU A 34 4.66 -14.88 -4.31
CA LEU A 34 4.48 -13.48 -4.72
C LEU A 34 4.47 -12.52 -3.53
N GLN A 35 3.69 -12.85 -2.49
CA GLN A 35 3.63 -12.05 -1.26
C GLN A 35 5.00 -11.93 -0.60
N ALA A 36 5.76 -13.02 -0.57
CA ALA A 36 7.10 -13.03 -0.02
C ALA A 36 8.04 -12.14 -0.82
N ALA A 37 8.12 -12.33 -2.15
CA ALA A 37 9.00 -11.56 -3.01
C ALA A 37 8.69 -10.06 -2.99
N ILE A 38 7.40 -9.69 -3.02
CA ILE A 38 6.96 -8.29 -2.94
C ILE A 38 7.29 -7.70 -1.56
N GLY A 39 6.99 -8.45 -0.49
CA GLY A 39 7.28 -8.01 0.87
C GLY A 39 8.76 -7.75 1.11
N ASP A 40 9.63 -8.65 0.64
CA ASP A 40 11.09 -8.50 0.74
C ASP A 40 11.59 -7.29 -0.05
N TYR A 41 11.07 -7.09 -1.26
CA TYR A 41 11.41 -5.93 -2.08
C TYR A 41 11.02 -4.61 -1.39
N ILE A 42 9.77 -4.47 -0.95
CA ILE A 42 9.26 -3.26 -0.30
C ILE A 42 10.05 -2.97 0.97
N MET A 43 10.33 -3.98 1.81
CA MET A 43 11.12 -3.78 3.02
C MET A 43 12.53 -3.27 2.71
N ALA A 44 13.16 -3.76 1.64
CA ALA A 44 14.49 -3.32 1.23
C ALA A 44 14.50 -1.92 0.58
N HIS A 45 13.41 -1.50 -0.07
CA HIS A 45 13.35 -0.28 -0.89
C HIS A 45 12.34 0.76 -0.37
N VAL A 46 11.90 0.64 0.89
CA VAL A 46 10.83 1.50 1.45
C VAL A 46 11.12 2.99 1.37
N GLU A 47 12.40 3.40 1.53
CA GLU A 47 12.80 4.80 1.44
C GLU A 47 12.67 5.34 0.01
N GLU A 48 13.03 4.54 -0.99
CA GLU A 48 12.90 4.88 -2.42
C GLU A 48 11.43 4.92 -2.84
N ILE A 49 10.63 3.94 -2.39
CA ILE A 49 9.19 3.91 -2.64
C ILE A 49 8.52 5.15 -2.03
N ALA A 50 8.90 5.52 -0.80
CA ALA A 50 8.38 6.72 -0.14
C ALA A 50 8.80 8.01 -0.86
N ALA A 51 10.04 8.09 -1.35
CA ALA A 51 10.52 9.22 -2.13
C ALA A 51 9.72 9.41 -3.43
N GLY A 52 9.27 8.32 -4.05
CA GLY A 52 8.45 8.32 -5.26
C GLY A 52 6.98 8.71 -5.05
N LEU A 53 6.52 8.91 -3.80
CA LEU A 53 5.15 9.36 -3.52
C LEU A 53 4.96 10.83 -3.89
N SER A 54 3.82 11.14 -4.52
CA SER A 54 3.39 12.53 -4.75
C SER A 54 3.05 13.24 -3.44
N SER A 55 2.98 14.57 -3.44
CA SER A 55 2.63 15.34 -2.23
C SER A 55 1.28 14.93 -1.63
N GLU A 56 0.29 14.63 -2.48
CA GLU A 56 -1.03 14.14 -2.06
C GLU A 56 -0.93 12.76 -1.40
N GLU A 57 -0.14 11.86 -1.97
CA GLU A 57 0.05 10.51 -1.43
C GLU A 57 0.82 10.53 -0.10
N ARG A 58 1.83 11.40 0.01
CA ARG A 58 2.58 11.62 1.24
C ARG A 58 1.69 12.16 2.35
N GLU A 59 0.80 13.10 2.05
CA GLU A 59 -0.16 13.61 3.02
C GLU A 59 -1.06 12.49 3.54
N ALA A 60 -1.64 11.68 2.65
CA ALA A 60 -2.51 10.57 3.03
C ALA A 60 -1.80 9.54 3.93
N VAL A 61 -0.58 9.13 3.57
CA VAL A 61 0.22 8.18 4.37
C VAL A 61 0.59 8.80 5.72
N SER A 62 1.02 10.06 5.73
CA SER A 62 1.39 10.78 6.95
C SER A 62 0.21 10.92 7.91
N HIS A 63 -0.98 11.20 7.39
CA HIS A 63 -2.20 11.28 8.17
C HIS A 63 -2.50 9.95 8.88
N VAL A 64 -2.42 8.84 8.15
CA VAL A 64 -2.66 7.50 8.73
C VAL A 64 -1.60 7.14 9.76
N ILE A 65 -0.32 7.46 9.52
CA ILE A 65 0.76 7.24 10.48
C ILE A 65 0.54 8.06 11.75
N ALA A 66 0.20 9.35 11.62
CA ALA A 66 -0.06 10.26 12.74
C ALA A 66 -1.26 9.81 13.59
N ALA A 67 -2.25 9.14 12.98
CA ALA A 67 -3.38 8.51 13.67
C ALA A 67 -3.04 7.19 14.38
N GLY A 68 -1.76 6.84 14.53
CA GLY A 68 -1.33 5.55 15.12
C GLY A 68 -1.22 4.42 14.11
N GLY A 69 -1.20 4.73 12.82
CA GLY A 69 -1.00 3.79 11.71
C GLY A 69 -2.27 3.10 11.21
N SER A 70 -3.44 3.54 11.66
CA SER A 70 -4.75 3.17 11.13
C SER A 70 -5.74 4.32 11.31
N SER A 71 -6.65 4.48 10.35
CA SER A 71 -7.70 5.51 10.38
C SER A 71 -8.96 4.96 9.72
N PRO A 72 -10.18 5.42 10.11
CA PRO A 72 -11.38 5.19 9.32
C PRO A 72 -11.15 5.59 7.85
N LEU A 73 -11.70 4.81 6.91
CA LEU A 73 -11.51 5.05 5.48
C LEU A 73 -12.30 6.28 4.99
N SER A 74 -13.52 6.50 5.50
CA SER A 74 -14.41 7.56 4.99
C SER A 74 -13.77 8.96 5.04
N PRO A 75 -13.15 9.41 6.16
CA PRO A 75 -12.48 10.72 6.20
C PRO A 75 -11.31 10.85 5.23
N LEU A 76 -10.60 9.74 4.92
CA LEU A 76 -9.54 9.74 3.93
C LEU A 76 -10.09 9.87 2.51
N VAL A 77 -11.20 9.21 2.23
CA VAL A 77 -11.90 9.30 0.93
C VAL A 77 -12.47 10.70 0.72
N GLU A 78 -13.05 11.31 1.75
CA GLU A 78 -13.53 12.69 1.70
C GLU A 78 -12.40 13.69 1.37
N ARG A 79 -11.18 13.44 1.89
CA ARG A 79 -10.03 14.33 1.70
C ARG A 79 -9.27 14.09 0.39
N HIS A 80 -9.03 12.83 0.03
CA HIS A 80 -8.14 12.42 -1.06
C HIS A 80 -8.88 11.83 -2.28
N GLY A 81 -10.21 11.93 -2.28
CA GLY A 81 -11.07 11.41 -3.34
C GLY A 81 -11.39 9.92 -3.20
N ASP A 82 -12.17 9.42 -4.15
CA ASP A 82 -12.76 8.07 -4.10
C ASP A 82 -11.70 6.96 -3.95
N PHE A 83 -11.98 6.00 -3.07
CA PHE A 83 -11.34 4.69 -3.06
C PHE A 83 -12.26 3.71 -3.77
N SER A 84 -12.31 3.80 -5.09
CA SER A 84 -12.89 2.72 -5.87
C SER A 84 -11.91 1.55 -5.83
N ALA A 85 -12.40 0.35 -5.51
CA ALA A 85 -11.60 -0.86 -5.64
C ALA A 85 -11.24 -1.03 -7.13
N GLU A 86 -10.08 -0.50 -7.52
CA GLU A 86 -9.59 -0.64 -8.88
C GLU A 86 -9.11 -2.07 -9.03
N PHE A 87 -9.81 -2.84 -9.85
CA PHE A 87 -9.44 -4.19 -10.18
C PHE A 87 -8.42 -4.16 -11.33
N GLU A 88 -7.54 -5.17 -11.38
CA GLU A 88 -6.63 -5.39 -12.52
C GLU A 88 -5.39 -4.48 -12.62
N TRP A 89 -4.68 -4.27 -11.51
CA TRP A 89 -3.42 -3.51 -11.47
C TRP A 89 -2.35 -4.04 -12.42
N ARG A 90 -2.49 -5.30 -12.84
CA ARG A 90 -1.62 -5.91 -13.85
C ARG A 90 -1.67 -5.19 -15.19
N TYR A 91 -2.81 -4.65 -15.60
CA TYR A 91 -2.98 -4.01 -16.91
C TYR A 91 -2.97 -2.48 -16.83
N LYS A 92 -3.41 -1.92 -15.70
CA LYS A 92 -3.57 -0.48 -15.54
C LYS A 92 -3.25 -0.05 -14.12
N GLU A 93 -2.40 0.97 -13.98
CA GLU A 93 -2.14 1.58 -12.68
C GLU A 93 -3.44 2.21 -12.13
N PRO A 94 -3.68 2.09 -10.81
CA PRO A 94 -4.77 2.81 -10.16
C PRO A 94 -4.72 4.32 -10.42
N ARG A 95 -5.89 4.91 -10.62
CA ARG A 95 -6.08 6.36 -10.83
C ARG A 95 -6.29 7.12 -9.54
N THR A 96 -6.78 6.45 -8.50
CA THR A 96 -7.09 7.05 -7.21
C THR A 96 -5.84 7.18 -6.34
N CYS A 97 -5.75 8.22 -5.50
CA CYS A 97 -4.62 8.41 -4.60
C CYS A 97 -4.41 7.16 -3.71
N LEU A 98 -5.47 6.74 -3.02
CA LEU A 98 -5.44 5.57 -2.14
C LEU A 98 -5.16 4.26 -2.90
N GLY A 99 -5.68 4.10 -4.13
CA GLY A 99 -5.37 2.95 -4.97
C GLY A 99 -3.90 2.87 -5.38
N ARG A 100 -3.26 4.01 -5.71
CA ARG A 100 -1.83 4.06 -6.05
C ARG A 100 -0.95 3.74 -4.85
N ILE A 101 -1.29 4.24 -3.66
CA ILE A 101 -0.56 3.90 -2.43
C ILE A 101 -0.71 2.41 -2.11
N GLN A 102 -1.91 1.84 -2.31
CA GLN A 102 -2.16 0.42 -2.08
C GLN A 102 -1.46 -0.49 -3.08
N SER A 103 -1.40 -0.12 -4.36
CA SER A 103 -0.67 -0.90 -5.37
C SER A 103 0.84 -0.92 -5.13
N ARG A 104 1.37 0.09 -4.42
CA ARG A 104 2.75 0.15 -3.92
C ARG A 104 2.96 -0.53 -2.56
N GLY A 105 1.93 -1.19 -2.02
CA GLY A 105 2.01 -1.94 -0.76
C GLY A 105 2.38 -1.09 0.47
N ILE A 106 2.05 0.21 0.45
CA ILE A 106 2.32 1.13 1.56
C ILE A 106 1.14 1.26 2.53
N LEU A 107 -0.07 1.36 1.98
CA LEU A 107 -1.32 1.50 2.73
C LEU A 107 -2.33 0.48 2.24
N PHE A 108 -3.11 -0.10 3.13
CA PHE A 108 -4.09 -1.12 2.81
C PHE A 108 -5.45 -0.76 3.39
N VAL A 109 -6.50 -1.28 2.76
CA VAL A 109 -7.86 -1.19 3.28
C VAL A 109 -8.28 -2.53 3.86
N GLY A 110 -8.87 -2.50 5.05
CA GLY A 110 -9.44 -3.65 5.74
C GLY A 110 -10.79 -3.30 6.36
N THR A 111 -11.38 -4.29 7.03
CA THR A 111 -12.65 -4.13 7.75
C THR A 111 -12.42 -4.35 9.24
N ALA A 112 -12.92 -3.44 10.06
CA ALA A 112 -13.02 -3.51 11.51
C ALA A 112 -14.49 -3.48 11.94
N GLU A 113 -14.77 -3.65 13.25
CA GLU A 113 -16.14 -3.63 13.79
C GLU A 113 -16.90 -2.34 13.45
N GLU A 114 -16.20 -1.21 13.44
CA GLU A 114 -16.76 0.12 13.17
C GLU A 114 -16.83 0.48 11.67
N GLY A 115 -16.39 -0.43 10.78
CA GLY A 115 -16.43 -0.25 9.33
C GLY A 115 -15.08 -0.40 8.64
N GLN A 116 -14.93 0.21 7.45
CA GLN A 116 -13.69 0.13 6.69
C GLN A 116 -12.62 1.05 7.26
N ILE A 117 -11.40 0.52 7.35
CA ILE A 117 -10.22 1.24 7.82
C ILE A 117 -9.13 1.22 6.77
N ALA A 118 -8.38 2.31 6.68
CA ALA A 118 -7.08 2.34 6.03
C ALA A 118 -6.00 2.12 7.09
N PHE A 119 -4.96 1.35 6.77
CA PHE A 119 -3.85 1.12 7.69
C PHE A 119 -2.51 0.98 6.97
N VAL A 120 -1.45 1.39 7.66
CA VAL A 120 -0.06 1.18 7.23
C VAL A 120 0.50 -0.02 7.99
N PRO A 121 1.12 -1.00 7.31
CA PRO A 121 1.73 -2.15 7.96
C PRO A 121 2.72 -1.76 9.05
N SER A 122 2.64 -2.40 10.21
CA SER A 122 3.35 -1.97 11.42
C SER A 122 4.88 -1.99 11.28
N ASP A 123 5.40 -2.92 10.50
CA ASP A 123 6.82 -3.08 10.15
C ASP A 123 7.34 -2.00 9.18
N LEU A 124 6.46 -1.36 8.42
CA LEU A 124 6.82 -0.24 7.54
C LEU A 124 6.79 1.12 8.24
N ARG A 125 5.92 1.31 9.25
CA ARG A 125 5.66 2.63 9.85
C ARG A 125 6.91 3.40 10.27
N PRO A 126 7.87 2.82 11.03
CA PRO A 126 9.03 3.59 11.48
C PRO A 126 9.92 4.08 10.33
N ARG A 127 10.02 3.26 9.27
CA ARG A 127 10.83 3.59 8.08
C ARG A 127 10.12 4.62 7.22
N LEU A 128 8.81 4.49 7.04
CA LEU A 128 7.99 5.46 6.31
C LEU A 128 7.96 6.82 7.01
N GLN A 129 7.75 6.85 8.32
CA GLN A 129 7.76 8.10 9.09
C GLN A 129 9.07 8.87 8.87
N LYS A 130 10.22 8.18 9.02
CA LYS A 130 11.54 8.78 8.79
C LYS A 130 11.75 9.23 7.35
N ALA A 131 11.21 8.51 6.37
CA ALA A 131 11.35 8.86 4.96
C ALA A 131 10.48 10.08 4.58
N LEU A 132 9.29 10.20 5.15
CA LEU A 132 8.34 11.28 4.89
C LEU A 132 8.73 12.60 5.57
N GLU A 133 9.47 12.57 6.67
CA GLU A 133 10.03 13.78 7.31
C GLU A 133 11.14 14.46 6.49
N LYS A 134 11.74 13.74 5.53
CA LYS A 134 12.93 14.19 4.80
C LYS A 134 12.67 14.85 3.45
N GLY A 135 11.45 14.89 2.96
CA GLY A 135 11.16 15.42 1.62
C GLY A 135 9.83 16.13 1.54
#